data_AF-A0A506RWG6-F1
#
_entry.id   AF-A0A506RWG6-F1
#
_cell.length_a   1.000
_cell.length_b   1.000
_cell.length_c   1.000
_cell.angle_alpha   90.00
_cell.angle_beta   90.00
_cell.angle_gamma   90.00
#
_symmetry.space_group_name_H-M   'P 1'
#
loop_
_entity.id
_entity.type
_entity.pdbx_description
1 polymer ?
#
loop_
_entity_poly.entity_id
_entity_poly.type
_entity_poly.pdbx_seq_one_letter_code
_entity_poly.pdbx_strand_id
1 'polypeptide(L)' 'MTAIKILEKLGVDPASDLSQLTEQDRAELEALMVSMSDTENQPALTIVKPDSPEEEKPKEPKPESVSV' A
#
# COMPACT_ATOMS: atom_id res chain seq x y z
N MET A 1 15.74 7.81 -2.66
CA MET A 1 16.08 7.17 -1.37
C MET A 1 15.32 5.84 -1.30
N THR A 2 15.88 4.74 -0.79
CA THR A 2 15.16 3.44 -0.69
C THR A 2 14.81 3.12 0.75
N ALA A 3 13.79 2.29 1.01
CA ALA A 3 13.38 1.90 2.36
C ALA A 3 14.54 1.33 3.20
N ILE A 4 15.43 0.54 2.58
CA ILE A 4 16.64 0.00 3.22
C ILE A 4 17.53 1.12 3.77
N LYS A 5 17.77 2.19 2.99
CA LYS A 5 18.60 3.33 3.42
C LYS A 5 17.97 4.14 4.55
N ILE A 6 16.65 4.08 4.71
CA ILE A 6 15.94 4.73 5.81
C ILE A 6 16.18 3.93 7.10
N LEU A 7 16.04 2.61 7.04
CA LEU A 7 16.31 1.72 8.17
C LEU A 7 17.78 1.79 8.60
N GLU A 8 18.72 1.80 7.65
CA GLU A 8 20.16 1.97 7.94
C GLU A 8 20.45 3.30 8.67
N LYS A 9 19.74 4.39 8.32
CA LYS A 9 19.89 5.69 8.99
C LYS A 9 19.34 5.69 10.42
N LEU A 10 18.32 4.88 10.69
CA LEU A 10 17.75 4.69 12.01
C LEU A 10 18.56 3.69 12.86
N GLY A 11 19.65 3.14 12.32
CA GLY A 11 20.42 2.09 13.00
C GLY A 11 19.67 0.76 13.11
N VAL A 12 18.58 0.61 12.36
CA VAL A 12 17.75 -0.60 12.31
C VAL A 12 18.30 -1.50 11.21
N ASP A 13 18.56 -2.76 11.56
CA ASP A 13 18.93 -3.76 10.58
C ASP A 13 17.75 -4.02 9.60
N PRO A 14 17.92 -3.80 8.29
CA PRO A 14 16.85 -3.98 7.31
C PRO A 14 16.40 -5.44 7.15
N ALA A 15 17.19 -6.41 7.64
CA ALA A 15 16.81 -7.82 7.69
C ALA A 15 16.04 -8.20 8.96
N SER A 16 16.00 -7.31 9.95
CA SER A 16 15.29 -7.54 11.21
C SER A 16 13.78 -7.30 11.08
N ASP A 17 13.02 -7.99 11.93
CA ASP A 17 11.57 -7.86 11.94
C ASP A 17 11.14 -6.46 12.40
N LEU A 18 10.47 -5.72 11.53
CA LEU A 18 9.94 -4.38 11.80
C LEU A 18 8.87 -4.38 12.91
N SER A 19 8.34 -5.55 13.30
CA SER A 19 7.47 -5.68 14.47
C SER A 19 8.19 -5.42 15.80
N GLN A 20 9.53 -5.56 15.82
CA GLN A 20 10.38 -5.36 16.99
C GLN A 20 10.79 -3.90 17.20
N LEU A 21 10.43 -3.00 16.26
CA LEU A 21 10.73 -1.58 16.37
C LEU A 21 10.09 -0.99 17.61
N THR A 22 10.87 -0.19 18.36
CA THR A 22 10.33 0.54 19.49
C THR A 22 9.37 1.64 19.02
N GLU A 23 8.56 2.15 19.95
CA GLU A 23 7.66 3.28 19.66
C GLU A 23 8.45 4.51 19.19
N GLN A 24 9.66 4.71 19.73
CA GLN A 24 10.56 5.78 19.31
C GLN A 24 11.03 5.57 17.87
N ASP A 25 11.52 4.37 17.52
CA ASP A 25 12.00 4.09 16.15
C ASP A 25 10.89 4.27 15.11
N ARG A 26 9.65 3.90 15.48
CA ARG A 26 8.47 4.11 14.63
C ARG A 26 8.17 5.59 14.41
N ALA A 27 8.23 6.40 15.46
CA ALA A 27 8.02 7.85 15.36
C ALA A 27 9.09 8.52 14.50
N GLU A 28 10.35 8.10 14.64
CA GLU A 28 11.46 8.62 13.81
C GLU A 28 11.32 8.18 12.35
N LEU A 29 10.90 6.94 12.10
CA LEU A 29 10.61 6.44 10.75
C LEU A 29 9.48 7.22 10.09
N GLU A 30 8.38 7.46 10.80
CA GLU A 30 7.25 8.23 10.30
C GLU A 30 7.65 9.68 10.00
N ALA A 31 8.39 10.33 10.89
CA ALA A 31 8.92 11.68 10.67
C ALA A 31 9.83 11.76 9.43
N LEU A 32 10.69 10.75 9.23
CA LEU A 32 11.51 10.63 8.02
C LEU A 32 10.65 10.45 6.77
N MET A 33 9.63 9.59 6.81
CA MET A 33 8.73 9.38 5.68
C MET A 33 7.92 10.63 5.33
N VAL A 34 7.43 11.36 6.33
CA VAL A 34 6.71 12.63 6.15
C VAL A 34 7.64 13.69 5.55
N SER A 35 8.85 13.85 6.08
CA SER A 35 9.84 14.79 5.54
C SER A 35 10.24 14.50 4.09
N MET A 36 10.19 13.22 3.69
CA MET A 36 10.44 12.80 2.30
C MET A 36 9.22 12.94 1.39
N SER A 37 8.01 12.98 1.96
CA SER A 37 6.76 13.16 1.21
C SER A 37 6.56 14.62 0.79
N ASP A 38 7.09 15.58 1.55
CA ASP A 38 7.10 17.01 1.22
C ASP A 38 8.00 17.35 0.01
N THR A 39 8.94 16.47 -0.35
CA THR A 39 9.75 16.65 -1.57
C THR A 39 9.01 16.14 -2.82
N GLU A 40 8.04 16.93 -3.31
CA GLU A 40 7.34 17.02 -4.64
C GLU A 40 7.30 15.86 -5.67
N ASN A 41 7.85 14.67 -5.42
CA ASN A 41 7.97 13.60 -6.41
C ASN A 41 8.16 12.23 -5.76
N GLN A 42 7.28 11.86 -4.83
CA GLN A 42 7.13 10.45 -4.43
C GLN A 42 5.69 9.99 -4.67
N PRO A 43 5.48 8.82 -5.30
CA PRO A 43 4.17 8.23 -5.38
C PRO A 43 3.71 7.96 -3.94
N ALA A 44 2.58 8.55 -3.55
CA ALA A 44 1.93 8.22 -2.29
C ALA A 44 1.84 6.69 -2.18
N LEU A 45 2.34 6.10 -1.09
CA LEU A 45 2.23 4.67 -0.83
C LEU A 45 0.76 4.29 -0.83
N THR A 46 0.26 3.85 -1.98
CA THR A 46 -1.15 3.51 -2.15
C THR A 46 -1.28 2.05 -1.75
N ILE A 47 -2.03 1.78 -0.69
CA ILE A 47 -2.45 0.42 -0.39
C ILE A 47 -3.47 0.05 -1.47
N VAL A 48 -2.99 -0.59 -2.53
CA VAL A 48 -3.87 -1.21 -3.52
C VAL A 48 -4.54 -2.38 -2.80
N LYS A 49 -5.82 -2.23 -2.46
CA LYS A 49 -6.61 -3.39 -2.04
C LYS A 49 -6.48 -4.44 -3.15
N PRO A 50 -6.14 -5.70 -2.85
CA PRO A 50 -6.17 -6.73 -3.87
C PRO A 50 -7.54 -6.68 -4.54
N ASP A 51 -7.57 -6.68 -5.88
CA ASP A 51 -8.81 -6.85 -6.63
C ASP A 51 -9.50 -8.09 -6.06
N SER A 52 -10.60 -7.88 -5.35
CA SER A 52 -11.51 -8.97 -5.02
C SER A 52 -11.87 -9.62 -6.35
N PRO A 53 -11.79 -10.96 -6.50
CA PRO A 53 -12.19 -11.60 -7.73
C PRO A 53 -13.61 -11.13 -8.06
N GLU A 54 -13.80 -10.53 -9.25
CA GLU A 54 -15.12 -10.09 -9.70
C GLU A 54 -16.09 -11.25 -9.52
N GLU A 55 -17.08 -11.09 -8.63
CA GLU A 55 -18.18 -12.03 -8.53
C GLU A 55 -18.86 -12.06 -9.90
N GLU A 56 -18.76 -13.21 -10.58
CA GLU A 56 -19.38 -13.45 -11.88
C GLU A 56 -20.89 -13.17 -11.74
N LYS A 57 -21.35 -12.01 -12.22
CA LYS A 57 -22.77 -11.66 -12.20
C LYS A 57 -23.54 -12.70 -13.03
N PRO A 58 -24.63 -13.28 -12.50
CA PRO A 58 -25.46 -14.22 -13.25
C PRO A 58 -25.96 -13.57 -14.54
N LYS A 59 -25.77 -14.22 -15.69
CA LYS A 59 -26.25 -13.73 -16.99
C LYS A 59 -27.78 -13.62 -16.96
N GLU A 60 -28.30 -12.40 -17.13
CA GLU A 60 -29.73 -12.14 -17.32
C GLU A 60 -30.22 -12.82 -18.61
N PRO A 61 -31.37 -13.54 -18.60
CA PRO A 61 -31.90 -14.17 -19.80
C PRO A 61 -32.47 -13.09 -20.74
N LYS A 62 -32.10 -13.15 -22.02
CA LYS A 62 -32.62 -12.22 -23.05
C LYS A 62 -34.14 -12.40 -23.22
N PRO A 63 -34.92 -11.32 -23.37
CA PRO A 63 -36.34 -11.45 -23.67
C PRO A 63 -36.54 -11.94 -25.10
N GLU A 64 -37.23 -13.08 -25.26
CA GLU A 64 -37.73 -13.53 -26.55
C GLU A 64 -38.74 -12.51 -27.09
N SER A 65 -38.48 -11.97 -28.27
CA SER A 65 -39.38 -11.05 -28.95
C SER A 65 -40.56 -11.86 -29.53
N VAL A 66 -41.71 -11.81 -28.88
CA VAL A 66 -42.97 -12.31 -29.45
C VAL A 66 -43.52 -11.21 -30.36
N SER A 67 -43.49 -11.45 -31.67
CA SER A 67 -44.26 -10.67 -32.64
C SER A 67 -45.70 -11.20 -32.71
N VAL A 68 -46.69 -10.32 -32.52
CA VAL A 68 -48.10 -10.50 -32.90
C VAL A 68 -48.49 -9.36 -33.84
#